data_AF-A0A9Y2F6W1-F1
#
_entry.id   AF-A0A9Y2F6W1-F1
#
_cell.length_a   1.000
_cell.length_b   1.000
_cell.length_c   1.000
_cell.angle_alpha   90.00
_cell.angle_beta   90.00
_cell.angle_gamma   90.00
#
_symmetry.space_group_name_H-M   'P 1'
#
loop_
_entity.id
_entity.type
_entity.pdbx_description
1 polymer ?
#
loop_
_entity_poly.entity_id
_entity_poly.type
_entity_poly.pdbx_seq_one_letter_code
_entity_poly.pdbx_strand_id
1 'polypeptide(L)'
;MDPEFVILPMVLIGLPWLILHYVTKWKTSATITTDDEVLLDELYQLARRLDDRMDTVERLVASDNPEFQPKRLQANLEADNQQLRELDRLIAEKKGTAK
;
A
#
# COMPACT_ATOMS: atom_id res chain seq x y z
N MET A 1 -20.02 -38.48 38.44
CA MET A 1 -20.34 -38.13 37.05
C MET A 1 -19.10 -38.41 36.26
N ASP A 2 -19.18 -39.35 35.31
CA ASP A 2 -18.03 -39.75 34.51
C ASP A 2 -17.58 -38.56 33.63
N PRO A 3 -16.27 -38.30 33.54
CA PRO A 3 -15.74 -37.13 32.82
C PRO A 3 -16.13 -37.13 31.33
N GLU A 4 -16.46 -38.30 30.79
CA GLU A 4 -16.91 -38.51 29.41
C GLU A 4 -18.17 -37.70 29.07
N PHE A 5 -19.09 -37.54 30.03
CA PHE A 5 -20.32 -36.75 29.84
C PHE A 5 -20.06 -35.25 29.66
N VAL A 6 -18.89 -34.75 30.08
CA VAL A 6 -18.50 -33.34 29.94
C VAL A 6 -17.65 -33.13 28.69
N ILE A 7 -16.75 -34.06 28.40
CA ILE A 7 -15.79 -33.93 27.28
C ILE A 7 -16.50 -34.04 25.92
N LEU A 8 -17.44 -34.97 25.77
CA LEU A 8 -18.14 -35.19 24.50
C LEU A 8 -18.89 -33.93 23.98
N PRO A 9 -19.74 -33.25 24.78
CA PRO A 9 -20.38 -32.02 24.33
C PRO A 9 -19.39 -30.87 24.19
N MET A 10 -18.34 -30.79 25.02
CA MET A 10 -17.32 -29.75 24.92
C MET A 10 -16.58 -29.81 23.59
N VAL A 11 -16.25 -31.01 23.10
CA VAL A 11 -15.59 -31.17 21.79
C VAL A 11 -16.59 -30.93 20.65
N LEU A 12 -17.80 -31.50 20.73
CA LEU A 12 -18.82 -31.34 19.69
C LEU A 12 -19.34 -29.92 19.54
N ILE A 13 -19.34 -29.12 20.61
CA ILE A 13 -19.82 -27.73 20.57
C ILE A 13 -18.63 -26.77 20.46
N GLY A 14 -17.55 -27.02 21.19
CA GLY A 14 -16.37 -26.17 21.23
C GLY A 14 -15.60 -26.13 19.91
N LEU A 15 -15.40 -27.27 19.22
CA LEU A 15 -14.72 -27.26 17.92
C LEU A 15 -15.51 -26.49 16.86
N PRO A 16 -16.81 -26.79 16.62
CA PRO A 16 -17.59 -26.01 15.66
C PRO A 16 -17.73 -24.54 16.04
N TRP A 17 -17.84 -24.21 17.33
CA TRP A 17 -17.85 -22.82 17.79
C TRP A 17 -16.56 -22.10 17.46
N LEU A 18 -15.41 -22.74 17.69
CA LEU A 18 -14.09 -22.18 17.39
C LEU A 18 -13.93 -21.96 15.88
N ILE A 19 -14.32 -22.94 15.07
CA ILE A 19 -14.34 -22.81 13.59
C ILE A 19 -15.23 -21.65 13.17
N LEU A 20 -16.46 -21.57 13.68
CA LEU A 20 -17.40 -20.50 13.34
C LEU A 20 -16.91 -19.12 13.79
N HIS A 21 -16.26 -19.03 14.96
CA HIS A 21 -15.65 -17.80 15.47
C HIS A 21 -14.56 -17.28 14.51
N TYR A 22 -13.67 -18.15 14.05
CA TYR A 22 -12.59 -17.74 13.15
C TYR A 22 -13.07 -17.48 11.72
N VAL A 23 -14.07 -18.20 11.23
CA VAL A 23 -14.69 -17.92 9.93
C VAL A 23 -15.40 -16.57 9.93
N THR A 24 -16.16 -16.24 10.99
CA THR A 24 -16.81 -14.93 11.10
C THR A 24 -15.80 -13.81 11.24
N LYS A 25 -14.76 -13.96 12.07
CA LYS A 25 -13.63 -13.03 12.16
C LYS A 25 -12.94 -12.80 10.81
N TRP A 26 -12.69 -13.87 10.05
CA TRP A 26 -12.01 -13.75 8.76
C TRP A 26 -12.86 -13.04 7.71
N LYS A 27 -14.18 -13.26 7.70
CA LYS A 27 -15.09 -12.49 6.82
C LYS A 27 -15.20 -11.02 7.23
N THR A 28 -15.13 -10.70 8.52
CA THR A 28 -15.17 -9.31 9.00
C THR A 28 -13.86 -8.54 8.74
N SER A 29 -12.69 -9.21 8.77
CA SER A 29 -11.39 -8.55 8.54
C SER A 29 -11.02 -8.34 7.06
N ALA A 30 -11.75 -8.94 6.11
CA ALA A 30 -11.34 -8.97 4.70
C ALA A 30 -11.94 -7.84 3.82
N THR A 31 -12.59 -6.84 4.40
CA THR A 31 -13.16 -5.71 3.67
C THR A 31 -12.61 -4.43 4.25
N ILE A 32 -12.01 -3.59 3.39
CA ILE A 32 -11.72 -2.19 3.71
C ILE A 32 -12.99 -1.60 4.32
N THR A 33 -12.95 -1.27 5.61
CA THR A 33 -14.15 -0.80 6.27
C THR A 33 -14.44 0.62 5.78
N THR A 34 -15.70 1.06 5.82
CA THR A 34 -16.06 2.45 5.48
C THR A 34 -15.23 3.47 6.28
N ASP A 35 -14.80 3.09 7.49
CA ASP A 35 -13.89 3.89 8.32
C ASP A 35 -12.48 4.04 7.71
N ASP A 36 -11.97 2.99 7.06
CA ASP A 36 -10.68 3.01 6.36
C ASP A 36 -10.76 3.89 5.11
N GLU A 37 -11.89 3.88 4.39
CA GLU A 37 -12.13 4.77 3.25
C GLU A 37 -12.13 6.24 3.67
N VAL A 38 -12.77 6.56 4.80
CA VAL A 38 -12.75 7.91 5.38
C VAL A 38 -11.34 8.30 5.80
N LEU A 39 -10.61 7.42 6.47
CA LEU A 39 -9.22 7.67 6.86
C LEU A 39 -8.32 7.92 5.64
N LEU A 40 -8.48 7.14 4.56
CA LEU A 40 -7.75 7.34 3.32
C LEU A 40 -8.06 8.70 2.68
N ASP A 41 -9.33 9.14 2.69
CA ASP A 41 -9.70 10.47 2.19
C ASP A 41 -9.09 11.58 3.05
N GLU A 42 -9.12 11.46 4.38
CA GLU A 42 -8.48 12.41 5.28
C GLU A 42 -6.96 12.49 5.06
N LEU A 43 -6.29 11.34 4.92
CA LEU A 43 -4.86 11.28 4.62
C LEU A 43 -4.55 11.90 3.25
N TYR A 44 -5.41 11.69 2.26
CA TYR A 44 -5.29 12.31 0.94
C TYR A 44 -5.42 13.84 1.02
N GLN A 45 -6.44 14.34 1.72
CA GLN A 45 -6.65 15.77 1.93
C GLN A 45 -5.47 16.41 2.68
N LEU A 46 -4.93 15.71 3.69
CA LEU A 46 -3.77 16.17 4.44
C LEU A 46 -2.52 16.21 3.55
N ALA A 47 -2.27 15.16 2.77
CA ALA A 47 -1.17 15.12 1.82
C ALA A 47 -1.28 16.26 0.79
N ARG A 48 -2.47 16.50 0.24
CA ARG A 48 -2.74 17.59 -0.70
C ARG A 48 -2.41 18.96 -0.12
N ARG A 49 -2.83 19.21 1.12
CA ARG A 49 -2.54 20.49 1.80
C ARG A 49 -1.06 20.66 2.12
N LEU A 50 -0.35 19.56 2.44
CA LEU A 50 1.10 19.61 2.62
C LEU A 50 1.80 19.95 1.29
N ASP A 51 1.35 19.37 0.18
CA ASP A 51 1.84 19.67 -1.17
C ASP A 51 1.62 21.14 -1.53
N ASP A 52 0.41 21.69 -1.33
CA ASP A 52 0.13 23.11 -1.59
C ASP A 52 1.02 24.06 -0.76
N ARG A 53 1.41 23.64 0.45
CA ARG A 53 2.33 24.41 1.29
C ARG A 53 3.79 24.26 0.84
N MET A 54 4.13 23.12 0.26
CA MET A 54 5.45 22.86 -0.30
C MET A 54 5.77 23.86 -1.41
N ASP A 55 4.80 24.27 -2.25
CA ASP A 55 5.00 25.30 -3.27
C ASP A 55 5.59 26.61 -2.71
N THR A 56 5.13 27.01 -1.52
CA THR A 56 5.65 28.22 -0.87
C THR A 56 7.07 27.99 -0.33
N VAL A 57 7.35 26.81 0.20
CA VAL A 57 8.69 26.41 0.65
C VAL A 57 9.65 26.36 -0.54
N GLU A 58 9.27 25.75 -1.65
CA GLU A 58 10.08 25.69 -2.87
C GLU A 58 10.39 27.09 -3.40
N ARG A 59 9.43 28.01 -3.37
CA ARG A 59 9.66 29.41 -3.77
C ARG A 59 10.68 30.12 -2.86
N LEU A 60 10.62 29.89 -1.55
CA LEU A 60 11.58 30.47 -0.60
C LEU A 60 12.97 29.82 -0.77
N VAL A 61 13.03 28.50 -0.95
CA VAL A 61 14.30 27.81 -1.18
C VAL A 61 14.94 28.27 -2.49
N ALA A 62 14.15 28.48 -3.54
CA ALA A 62 14.63 29.00 -4.83
C ALA A 62 15.09 30.46 -4.76
N SER A 63 14.54 31.29 -3.85
CA SER A 63 15.09 32.64 -3.62
C SER A 63 16.45 32.59 -2.93
N ASP A 64 16.68 31.59 -2.08
CA ASP A 64 17.89 31.46 -1.28
C ASP A 64 18.99 30.65 -2.00
N ASN A 65 18.63 29.74 -2.90
CA ASN A 65 19.56 28.89 -3.67
C ASN A 65 19.10 28.82 -5.15
N PRO A 66 19.75 29.54 -6.08
CA PRO A 66 19.34 29.60 -7.48
C PRO A 66 19.53 28.27 -8.25
N GLU A 67 20.33 27.34 -7.75
CA GLU A 67 20.49 25.98 -8.29
C GLU A 67 19.41 24.98 -7.84
N PHE A 68 18.49 25.39 -6.97
CA PHE A 68 17.45 24.50 -6.46
C PHE A 68 16.50 24.03 -7.57
N GLN A 69 16.40 22.72 -7.75
CA GLN A 69 15.48 22.09 -8.70
C GLN A 69 14.38 21.36 -7.93
N PRO A 70 13.11 21.80 -8.02
CA PRO A 70 12.01 21.16 -7.31
C PRO A 70 11.79 19.75 -7.85
N LYS A 71 11.94 18.75 -6.97
CA LYS A 71 11.81 17.34 -7.33
C LYS A 71 10.36 16.91 -7.18
N ARG A 72 9.48 17.49 -8.00
CA ARG A 72 8.07 17.07 -8.06
C ARG A 72 8.01 15.63 -8.55
N LEU A 73 7.40 14.75 -7.76
CA LEU A 73 7.09 13.38 -8.15
C LEU A 73 6.03 13.43 -9.27
N GLN A 74 6.45 13.64 -10.52
CA GLN A 74 5.54 13.53 -11.65
C GLN A 74 5.54 12.07 -12.10
N ALA A 75 4.45 11.37 -11.83
CA ALA A 75 4.18 10.10 -12.48
C ALA A 75 4.06 10.36 -13.99
N ASN A 76 5.08 10.01 -14.77
CA ASN A 76 5.37 10.38 -16.18
C ASN A 76 6.38 11.52 -16.42
N LEU A 77 7.41 11.68 -15.60
CA LEU A 77 8.62 12.33 -16.11
C LEU A 77 9.23 11.47 -17.22
N GLU A 78 9.27 12.00 -18.45
CA GLU A 78 9.87 11.33 -19.60
C GLU A 78 11.33 10.91 -19.34
N ALA A 79 12.04 11.66 -18.48
CA ALA A 79 13.39 11.35 -18.04
C ALA A 79 13.50 9.99 -17.33
N ASP A 80 12.53 9.62 -16.49
CA ASP A 80 12.52 8.32 -15.79
C ASP A 80 12.16 7.19 -16.78
N ASN A 81 11.28 7.47 -17.74
CA ASN A 81 10.92 6.53 -18.80
C ASN A 81 12.07 6.25 -19.79
N GLN A 82 13.03 7.16 -19.95
CA GLN A 82 14.20 6.93 -20.81
C GLN A 82 15.08 5.80 -20.28
N GLN A 83 15.31 5.75 -18.97
CA GLN A 83 16.12 4.70 -18.35
C GLN A 83 15.50 3.30 -18.54
N LEU A 84 14.16 3.19 -18.45
CA LEU A 84 13.46 1.93 -18.73
C LEU A 84 13.64 1.49 -20.19
N ARG A 85 13.54 2.41 -21.16
CA ARG A 85 13.72 2.12 -22.58
C ARG A 85 15.15 1.67 -22.90
N GLU A 86 16.14 2.26 -22.25
CA GLU A 86 17.54 1.81 -22.36
C GLU A 86 17.71 0.40 -21.78
N LEU A 87 17.10 0.12 -20.63
CA LEU A 87 17.13 -1.19 -20.00
C LEU A 87 16.53 -2.28 -20.92
N ASP A 88 15.37 -2.00 -21.52
CA ASP A 88 14.71 -2.91 -22.46
C ASP A 88 15.58 -3.20 -23.68
N ARG A 89 16.27 -2.17 -24.20
CA ARG A 89 17.20 -2.30 -25.32
C ARG A 89 18.41 -3.17 -24.96
N LEU A 90 19.00 -2.99 -23.78
CA LEU A 90 20.13 -3.79 -23.30
C LEU A 90 19.73 -5.26 -23.06
N ILE A 91 18.53 -5.50 -22.55
CA ILE A 91 17.98 -6.86 -22.36
C ILE A 91 17.76 -7.52 -23.73
N ALA A 92 17.22 -6.81 -24.71
CA ALA A 92 17.01 -7.31 -26.06
C ALA A 92 18.34 -7.66 -26.75
N GLU A 93 19.36 -6.82 -26.61
CA GLU A 93 20.71 -7.06 -27.15
C GLU A 93 21.36 -8.31 -26.51
N LYS A 94 21.30 -8.42 -25.18
CA LYS A 94 21.84 -9.57 -24.43
C LYS A 94 21.08 -10.88 -24.73
N LYS A 95 19.78 -10.80 -25.00
CA LYS A 95 18.95 -11.96 -25.37
C LYS A 95 19.16 -12.38 -26.83
N GLY A 96 19.45 -11.43 -27.72
CA GLY A 96 19.78 -11.69 -29.12
C GLY A 96 21.19 -12.25 -29.34
N THR A 97 22.13 -11.95 -28.44
CA THR A 97 23.51 -12.50 -28.46
C THR A 97 23.66 -13.89 -27.83
N ALA A 98 22.60 -14.39 -27.17
CA ALA A 98 22.57 -15.73 -26.57
C ALA A 98 22.01 -16.82 -27.49
N LYS A 99 21.93 -16.56 -28.81
CA LYS A 99 21.47 -17.51 -29.82
C LYS A 99 22.55 -17.85 -30.82
#